data_AF-A0A2V9W2R0-F1
#
_entry.id   AF-A0A2V9W2R0-F1
#
_cell.length_a   1.000
_cell.length_b   1.000
_cell.length_c   1.000
_cell.angle_alpha   90.00
_cell.angle_beta   90.00
_cell.angle_gamma   90.00
#
_symmetry.space_group_name_H-M   'P 1'
#
loop_
_entity.id
_entity.type
_entity.pdbx_description
1 polymer ?
#
loop_
_entity_poly.entity_id
_entity_poly.type
_entity_poly.pdbx_seq_one_letter_code
_entity_poly.pdbx_strand_id
1 'polypeptide(L)' 'MNIGLFGGTFDPVHRGHLALARVALEHYKLHRVHFVPANVPPHKQRQPHSLFLHR' A
#
# COMPACT_ATOMS: atom_id res chain seq x y z
N MET A 1 18.50 10.55 -1.30
CA MET A 1 17.44 9.97 -0.43
C MET A 1 16.43 9.29 -1.34
N ASN A 2 16.26 7.97 -1.24
CA ASN A 2 15.38 7.16 -2.10
C ASN A 2 14.11 6.74 -1.34
N ILE A 3 12.96 6.81 -2.00
CA ILE A 3 11.65 6.56 -1.39
C ILE A 3 10.91 5.58 -2.27
N GLY A 4 10.38 4.51 -1.67
CA GLY A 4 9.43 3.60 -2.33
C GLY A 4 7.99 4.07 -2.13
N LEU A 5 7.17 3.98 -3.17
CA LEU A 5 5.72 4.16 -3.08
C LEU A 5 5.05 2.80 -3.23
N PHE A 6 4.30 2.39 -2.21
CA PHE A 6 3.57 1.13 -2.22
C PHE A 6 2.06 1.39 -2.27
N GLY A 7 1.52 1.33 -3.47
CA GLY A 7 0.10 1.56 -3.74
C GLY A 7 -0.75 0.32 -3.52
N GLY A 8 -1.96 0.51 -2.99
CA GLY A 8 -2.92 -0.57 -2.76
C GLY A 8 -4.22 -0.05 -2.19
N THR A 9 -5.29 -0.84 -2.22
CA THR A 9 -6.55 -0.47 -1.55
C THR A 9 -6.45 -0.63 -0.03
N PHE A 10 -5.60 -1.56 0.45
CA PHE A 10 -5.35 -1.86 1.86
C PHE A 10 -6.63 -2.02 2.69
N ASP A 11 -7.56 -2.85 2.20
CA ASP A 11 -8.88 -3.07 2.78
C ASP A 11 -9.06 -4.53 3.25
N PRO A 12 -8.46 -4.96 4.39
CA PRO A 12 -7.60 -4.20 5.29
C PRO A 12 -6.09 -4.39 5.00
N VAL A 13 -5.24 -3.59 5.65
CA VAL A 13 -3.81 -3.88 5.74
C VAL A 13 -3.57 -5.19 6.52
N HIS A 14 -2.57 -5.98 6.13
CA HIS A 14 -2.23 -7.25 6.77
C HIS A 14 -0.73 -7.56 6.68
N ARG A 15 -0.28 -8.64 7.33
CA ARG A 15 1.14 -9.00 7.44
C ARG A 15 1.86 -9.17 6.10
N GLY A 16 1.15 -9.57 5.05
CA GLY A 16 1.72 -9.69 3.70
C GLY A 16 2.15 -8.35 3.13
N HIS A 17 1.33 -7.30 3.29
CA HIS A 17 1.69 -5.95 2.89
C HIS A 17 2.93 -5.44 3.65
N LEU A 18 2.98 -5.68 4.96
CA LEU A 18 4.10 -5.27 5.80
C LEU A 18 5.39 -6.01 5.43
N ALA A 19 5.31 -7.32 5.20
CA ALA A 19 6.45 -8.12 4.78
C ALA A 19 7.00 -7.64 3.43
N LEU A 20 6.14 -7.36 2.46
CA LEU A 20 6.57 -6.88 1.15
C LEU A 20 7.23 -5.50 1.24
N ALA A 21 6.62 -4.55 1.96
CA ALA A 21 7.19 -3.23 2.17
C ALA A 21 8.56 -3.31 2.88
N ARG A 22 8.71 -4.21 3.85
CA ARG A 22 9.98 -4.42 4.56
C ARG A 22 11.06 -5.01 3.66
N VAL A 23 10.73 -6.05 2.90
CA VAL A 23 11.67 -6.65 1.94
C VAL A 23 12.10 -5.62 0.91
N ALA A 24 11.19 -4.80 0.39
CA ALA A 24 11.53 -3.73 -0.55
C ALA A 24 12.47 -2.68 0.09
N LEU A 25 12.20 -2.29 1.34
CA LEU A 25 13.04 -1.34 2.07
C LEU A 25 14.47 -1.86 2.24
N GLU A 26 14.63 -3.12 2.63
CA GLU A 26 15.94 -3.75 2.86
C GLU A 26 16.68 -4.05 1.54
N HIS A 27 15.99 -4.67 0.57
CA HIS A 27 16.60 -5.15 -0.67
C HIS A 27 17.06 -4.00 -1.58
N TYR A 28 16.26 -2.94 -1.68
CA TYR A 28 16.57 -1.77 -2.52
C TYR A 28 17.24 -0.64 -1.73
N LYS A 29 17.61 -0.89 -0.47
CA LYS A 29 18.24 0.10 0.44
C LYS A 29 17.46 1.42 0.47
N LEU A 30 16.14 1.33 0.56
CA LEU A 30 15.27 2.51 0.57
C LEU A 30 15.38 3.21 1.93
N HIS A 31 15.37 4.54 1.92
CA HIS A 31 15.30 5.31 3.16
C HIS A 31 13.93 5.18 3.84
N ARG A 32 12.86 5.00 3.05
CA ARG A 32 11.49 4.73 3.54
C ARG A 32 10.60 4.19 2.43
N VAL A 33 9.50 3.56 2.84
CA VAL A 33 8.38 3.18 1.97
C VAL A 33 7.14 3.92 2.45
N HIS A 34 6.48 4.64 1.55
CA HIS A 34 5.17 5.25 1.80
C HIS A 34 4.07 4.34 1.28
N PHE A 35 3.12 4.02 2.16
CA PHE A 35 1.86 3.39 1.76
C PHE A 35 0.95 4.44 1.14
N VAL A 36 0.40 4.15 -0.03
CA VAL A 36 -0.46 5.06 -0.78
C VAL A 36 -1.82 4.39 -1.00
N PRO A 37 -2.77 4.56 -0.06
CA PRO A 37 -4.09 3.96 -0.18
C PRO A 37 -4.86 4.54 -1.37
N ALA A 38 -5.36 3.67 -2.23
CA ALA A 38 -6.14 4.06 -3.41
C ALA A 38 -7.56 4.45 -3.00
N ASN A 39 -7.98 5.69 -3.30
CA ASN A 39 -9.34 6.15 -3.02
C ASN A 39 -10.38 5.34 -3.81
N VAL A 40 -10.27 5.34 -5.14
CA VAL A 40 -11.07 4.52 -6.06
C VAL A 40 -10.11 3.71 -6.94
N PRO A 41 -9.95 2.39 -6.70
CA PRO A 41 -9.07 1.57 -7.54
C PRO A 41 -9.61 1.52 -8.98
N PRO A 42 -8.81 1.84 -10.01
CA PRO A 42 -9.30 1.99 -11.39
C PRO A 42 -9.89 0.68 -11.94
N HIS A 43 -9.48 -0.46 -11.40
CA HIS A 43 -9.92 -1.80 -11.78
C HIS A 43 -11.04 -2.37 -10.90
N LYS A 44 -11.51 -1.63 -9.86
CA LYS A 44 -12.57 -2.08 -8.93
C LYS A 44 -13.68 -1.05 -8.75
N GLN A 45 -13.96 -0.24 -9.77
CA GLN A 45 -14.91 0.89 -9.71
C GLN A 45 -16.34 0.49 -9.27
N ARG A 46 -16.73 -0.79 -9.41
CA ARG A 46 -18.07 -1.29 -9.07
C ARG A 46 -18.09 -2.23 -7.87
N GLN A 47 -16.98 -2.37 -7.16
CA GLN A 47 -16.92 -3.23 -5.97
C GLN A 47 -17.07 -2.38 -4.71
N PRO A 48 -17.84 -2.84 -3.72
CA PRO A 48 -17.84 -2.21 -2.41
C PRO A 48 -16.44 -2.32 -1.79
N HIS A 49 -15.96 -1.20 -1.25
CA HIS A 49 -14.76 -1.11 -0.43
C HIS A 49 -15.14 -0.42 0.87
N SER A 50 -14.40 -0.68 1.94
CA SER A 50 -14.53 0.11 3.17
C SER A 50 -14.30 1.59 2.87
N LEU A 51 -14.97 2.46 3.64
CA LEU A 51 -14.78 3.90 3.56
C LEU A 51 -13.28 4.23 3.66
N PHE A 52 -12.83 5.24 2.90
CA PHE A 52 -11.42 5.62 2.86
C PHE A 52 -10.82 5.88 4.25
N LEU A 53 -11.64 6.42 5.17
CA LEU A 53 -11.22 6.68 6.56
C LEU A 53 -10.84 5.42 7.36
N HIS A 54 -11.36 4.24 6.97
CA HIS A 54 -11.10 2.98 7.67
C HIS A 54 -9.97 2.15 7.05
N ARG A 55 -9.39 2.61 5.95
CA ARG A 55 -8.37 1.90 5.17
C ARG A 55 -6.96 2.41 5.45
#